data_AF-A0A372QG34-F1
#
_entry.id   AF-A0A372QG34-F1
#
_cell.length_a   1.000
_cell.length_b   1.000
_cell.length_c   1.000
_cell.angle_alpha   90.00
_cell.angle_beta   90.00
_cell.angle_gamma   90.00
#
_symmetry.space_group_name_H-M   'P 1'
#
loop_
_entity.id
_entity.type
_entity.pdbx_description
1 polymer ?
#
loop_
_entity_poly.entity_id
_entity_poly.type
_entity_poly.pdbx_seq_one_letter_code
_entity_poly.pdbx_strand_id
1 'polypeptide(L)'
;MLTLCFGLVKNIIQAWCQNPYERINIARLFLTLENLASKHVISDDSSGLLPDKSIDLDGSKSKDSHLPPFNEEYTLVDVLPDPIKTVPLLEEGIAAHKNKEYEKAWKCFEENVKFENAHAKYWQGYYLQNGFFVKKDLDRATKLYKEAADDGIPSAQLCYAFAIAATKDFKTDQNKISEFLRYLNLASENGNHVAMHNLGDIYLNGRLGQEKDEKAALKYIKLAALNGNSKATEKLKELKVNIYDSDNN
;
A
#
# COMPACT_ATOMS: atom_id res chain seq x y z
N MET A 1 -6.37 18.81 -23.30
CA MET A 1 -4.90 18.92 -23.18
C MET A 1 -4.45 19.02 -21.73
N LEU A 2 -4.97 19.96 -20.91
CA LEU A 2 -4.62 20.06 -19.47
C LEU A 2 -4.84 18.76 -18.67
N THR A 3 -5.95 18.04 -18.87
CA THR A 3 -6.27 16.81 -18.12
C THR A 3 -5.31 15.64 -18.40
N LEU A 4 -4.78 15.56 -19.63
CA LEU A 4 -3.80 14.55 -20.04
C LEU A 4 -2.44 14.83 -19.37
N CYS A 5 -2.01 16.10 -19.32
CA CYS A 5 -0.80 16.50 -18.60
C CYS A 5 -0.87 16.16 -17.11
N PHE A 6 -1.99 16.42 -16.44
CA PHE A 6 -2.14 16.05 -15.02
C PHE A 6 -2.09 14.53 -14.80
N GLY A 7 -2.70 13.74 -15.68
CA GLY A 7 -2.65 12.27 -15.61
C GLY A 7 -1.24 11.71 -15.80
N LEU A 8 -0.48 12.23 -16.78
CA LEU A 8 0.90 11.85 -17.04
C LEU A 8 1.84 12.26 -15.91
N VAL A 9 1.72 13.49 -15.40
CA VAL A 9 2.51 13.96 -14.24
C VAL A 9 2.25 13.09 -13.02
N LYS A 10 1.00 12.69 -12.77
CA LYS A 10 0.66 11.77 -11.68
C LYS A 10 1.35 10.42 -11.85
N ASN A 11 1.33 9.84 -13.05
CA ASN A 11 1.99 8.56 -13.32
C ASN A 11 3.52 8.65 -13.20
N ILE A 12 4.13 9.75 -13.65
CA ILE A 12 5.57 10.00 -13.50
C ILE A 12 5.95 10.09 -12.03
N ILE A 13 5.23 10.88 -11.22
CA ILE A 13 5.48 11.00 -9.77
C ILE A 13 5.38 9.63 -9.08
N GLN A 14 4.37 8.84 -9.44
CA GLN A 14 4.16 7.51 -8.89
C GLN A 14 5.23 6.50 -9.33
N ALA A 15 5.75 6.61 -10.56
CA ALA A 15 6.80 5.73 -11.09
C ALA A 15 8.21 6.13 -10.61
N TRP A 16 8.44 7.41 -10.36
CA TRP A 16 9.71 8.02 -9.94
C TRP A 16 9.70 8.44 -8.47
N CYS A 17 9.25 7.54 -7.60
CA CYS A 17 9.40 7.71 -6.16
C CYS A 17 10.85 7.40 -5.71
N GLN A 18 11.38 8.20 -4.78
CA GLN A 18 12.74 8.03 -4.24
C GLN A 18 12.91 6.67 -3.53
N ASN A 19 11.86 6.21 -2.84
CA ASN A 19 11.81 4.88 -2.26
C ASN A 19 11.32 3.85 -3.32
N PRO A 20 12.14 2.87 -3.75
CA PRO A 20 11.75 1.88 -4.75
C PRO A 20 10.55 1.01 -4.36
N TYR A 21 10.32 0.82 -3.05
CA TYR A 21 9.21 0.01 -2.52
C TYR A 21 7.87 0.75 -2.55
N GLU A 22 7.87 2.07 -2.75
CA GLU A 22 6.68 2.90 -2.81
C GLU A 22 6.27 3.25 -4.24
N ARG A 23 7.05 2.82 -5.23
CA ARG A 23 6.73 3.02 -6.64
C ARG A 23 5.47 2.25 -7.00
N ILE A 24 4.64 2.85 -7.83
CA ILE A 24 3.48 2.18 -8.40
C ILE A 24 3.92 0.88 -9.10
N ASN A 25 3.20 -0.20 -8.82
CA ASN A 25 3.43 -1.49 -9.47
C ASN A 25 3.36 -1.32 -11.00
N ILE A 26 4.29 -1.94 -11.72
CA ILE A 26 4.40 -1.79 -13.19
C ILE A 26 3.11 -2.17 -13.94
N ALA A 27 2.37 -3.17 -13.46
CA ALA A 27 1.08 -3.56 -14.04
C ALA A 27 0.02 -2.47 -13.82
N ARG A 28 0.01 -1.84 -12.64
CA ARG A 28 -0.91 -0.73 -12.34
C ARG A 28 -0.54 0.52 -13.13
N LEU A 29 0.75 0.81 -13.26
CA LEU A 29 1.26 1.90 -14.11
C LEU A 29 0.82 1.69 -15.55
N PHE A 30 1.01 0.49 -16.09
CA PHE A 30 0.58 0.12 -17.43
C PHE A 30 -0.93 0.33 -17.63
N LEU A 31 -1.76 -0.20 -16.73
CA LEU A 31 -3.22 -0.01 -16.79
C LEU A 31 -3.64 1.47 -16.70
N THR A 32 -2.96 2.27 -15.87
CA THR A 32 -3.25 3.71 -15.78
C THR A 32 -2.85 4.45 -17.06
N LEU A 33 -1.76 4.05 -17.70
CA LEU A 33 -1.31 4.61 -18.97
C LEU A 33 -2.23 4.20 -20.12
N GLU A 34 -2.64 2.93 -20.20
CA GLU A 34 -3.61 2.46 -21.19
C GLU A 34 -4.95 3.19 -21.08
N ASN A 35 -5.43 3.42 -19.85
CA ASN A 35 -6.68 4.14 -19.63
C ASN A 35 -6.58 5.61 -20.08
N LEU A 36 -5.45 6.27 -19.81
CA LEU A 36 -5.18 7.63 -20.29
C LEU A 36 -5.08 7.68 -21.82
N ALA A 37 -4.35 6.75 -22.43
CA ALA A 37 -4.20 6.64 -23.88
C ALA A 37 -5.55 6.38 -24.58
N SER A 38 -6.37 5.49 -24.00
CA SER A 38 -7.70 5.17 -24.53
C SER A 38 -8.67 6.36 -24.45
N LYS A 39 -8.55 7.20 -23.41
CA LYS A 39 -9.37 8.41 -23.22
C LYS A 39 -8.89 9.60 -24.05
N HIS A 40 -7.61 9.64 -24.36
CA HIS A 40 -6.97 10.71 -25.09
C HIS A 40 -6.29 10.11 -26.33
N VAL A 41 -7.12 9.70 -27.30
CA VAL A 41 -6.66 9.14 -28.56
C VAL A 41 -5.76 10.15 -29.25
N ILE A 42 -4.48 9.82 -29.33
CA ILE A 42 -3.52 10.53 -30.15
C ILE A 42 -3.74 10.01 -31.58
N SER A 43 -4.00 10.90 -32.54
CA SER A 43 -4.21 10.54 -33.95
C SER A 43 -3.05 9.69 -34.50
N ASP A 44 -3.34 8.59 -35.20
CA ASP A 44 -2.37 7.65 -35.78
C ASP A 44 -1.34 8.30 -36.73
N ASP A 45 -1.63 9.49 -37.24
CA ASP A 45 -0.69 10.29 -38.04
C ASP A 45 0.50 10.84 -37.23
N SER A 46 0.47 10.71 -35.90
CA SER A 46 1.56 11.09 -35.01
C SER A 46 2.27 9.85 -34.46
N SER A 47 2.87 9.07 -35.36
CA SER A 47 3.79 8.00 -34.95
C SER A 47 4.92 8.48 -34.03
N GLY A 48 5.12 9.81 -33.90
CA GLY A 48 6.27 10.42 -33.22
C GLY A 48 7.59 10.08 -33.91
N LEU A 49 7.52 9.31 -34.99
CA LEU A 49 8.63 8.91 -35.82
C LEU A 49 8.84 9.99 -36.86
N LEU A 50 10.11 10.31 -37.05
CA LEU A 50 10.57 11.11 -38.16
C LEU A 50 10.28 10.39 -39.48
N PRO A 51 10.33 11.09 -40.62
CA PRO A 51 10.09 10.49 -41.93
C PRO A 51 10.99 9.28 -42.26
N ASP A 52 12.15 9.17 -41.61
CA ASP A 52 13.08 8.04 -41.70
C ASP A 52 12.74 6.86 -40.76
N LYS A 53 11.60 6.92 -40.07
CA LYS A 53 11.13 5.99 -39.05
C LYS A 53 12.01 5.94 -37.79
N SER A 54 12.83 6.96 -37.53
CA SER A 54 13.57 7.10 -36.27
C SER A 54 12.80 7.94 -35.24
N ILE A 55 13.10 7.75 -33.95
CA ILE A 55 12.54 8.55 -32.85
C ILE A 55 13.50 9.69 -32.54
N ASP A 56 12.99 10.92 -32.48
CA ASP A 56 13.73 12.11 -32.02
C ASP A 56 13.71 12.22 -30.50
N LEU A 57 14.51 11.40 -29.81
CA LEU A 57 14.48 11.31 -28.35
C LEU A 57 14.94 12.59 -27.64
N ASP A 58 15.81 13.38 -28.30
CA ASP A 58 16.39 14.61 -27.75
C ASP A 58 15.72 15.88 -28.28
N GLY A 59 14.74 15.76 -29.18
CA GLY A 59 14.01 16.88 -29.76
C GLY A 59 14.85 17.74 -30.71
N SER A 60 16.05 17.32 -31.10
CA SER A 60 16.98 18.10 -31.93
C SER A 60 16.49 18.32 -33.37
N LYS A 61 15.53 17.51 -33.82
CA LYS A 61 14.99 17.52 -35.19
C LYS A 61 13.58 18.10 -35.27
N SER A 62 13.01 18.51 -34.15
CA SER A 62 11.78 19.29 -34.07
C SER A 62 11.90 20.61 -34.83
N LYS A 63 10.91 20.94 -35.67
CA LYS A 63 10.82 22.24 -36.38
C LYS A 63 10.12 23.33 -35.57
N ASP A 64 9.67 23.02 -34.35
CA ASP A 64 9.10 24.03 -33.44
C ASP A 64 10.22 24.91 -32.88
N SER A 65 10.56 25.96 -33.62
CA SER A 65 11.53 27.00 -33.27
C SER A 65 11.05 27.97 -32.18
N HIS A 66 9.96 27.63 -31.47
CA HIS A 66 9.45 28.43 -30.36
C HIS A 66 9.90 27.96 -28.98
N LEU A 67 10.84 27.01 -28.90
CA LEU A 67 11.57 26.79 -27.66
C LEU A 67 12.62 27.91 -27.52
N PRO A 68 12.63 28.66 -26.41
CA PRO A 68 13.66 29.66 -26.18
C PRO A 68 15.04 29.00 -26.25
N PRO A 69 16.09 29.71 -26.72
CA PRO A 69 17.43 29.17 -26.77
C PRO A 69 17.79 28.61 -25.39
N PHE A 70 18.39 27.42 -25.38
CA PHE A 70 18.88 26.80 -24.16
C PHE A 70 20.07 27.63 -23.65
N ASN A 71 19.75 28.68 -22.90
CA ASN A 71 20.74 29.54 -22.30
C ASN A 71 21.27 28.79 -21.08
N GLU A 72 22.59 28.58 -20.98
CA GLU A 72 23.24 27.96 -19.81
C GLU A 72 23.04 28.78 -18.52
N GLU A 73 22.40 29.95 -18.60
CA GLU A 73 21.95 30.79 -17.49
C GLU A 73 20.54 30.44 -16.96
N TYR A 74 19.93 29.32 -17.36
CA TYR A 74 18.77 28.81 -16.62
C TYR A 74 19.26 28.15 -15.32
N THR A 75 19.48 28.97 -14.30
CA THR A 75 19.54 28.41 -12.95
C THR A 75 18.17 27.82 -12.64
N LEU A 76 18.13 26.60 -12.10
CA LEU A 76 16.90 25.89 -11.68
C LEU A 76 15.97 26.71 -10.77
N VAL A 77 16.44 27.87 -10.30
CA VAL A 77 15.79 28.81 -9.41
C VAL A 77 14.77 29.70 -10.14
N ASP A 78 14.97 30.00 -11.43
CA ASP A 78 14.17 31.02 -12.15
C ASP A 78 12.86 30.49 -12.76
N VAL A 79 12.66 29.17 -12.78
CA VAL A 79 11.50 28.51 -13.43
C VAL A 79 10.58 27.78 -12.44
N LEU A 80 11.02 27.53 -11.20
CA LEU A 80 10.21 26.81 -10.22
C LEU A 80 9.33 27.81 -9.43
N PRO A 81 7.99 27.79 -9.62
CA PRO A 81 7.11 28.56 -8.77
C PRO A 81 7.16 27.95 -7.37
N ASP A 82 7.61 28.74 -6.39
CA ASP A 82 7.87 28.34 -5.01
C ASP A 82 8.93 27.22 -4.86
N PRO A 83 9.68 27.16 -3.74
CA PRO A 83 10.52 26.01 -3.45
C PRO A 83 9.65 24.75 -3.52
N ILE A 84 10.08 23.75 -4.32
CA ILE A 84 9.44 22.44 -4.39
C ILE A 84 9.23 21.98 -2.96
N LYS A 85 7.97 21.96 -2.50
CA LYS A 85 7.63 21.48 -1.17
C LYS A 85 8.00 20.01 -1.13
N THR A 86 9.12 19.71 -0.50
CA THR A 86 9.58 18.36 -0.31
C THR A 86 8.58 17.63 0.58
N VAL A 87 7.96 16.60 0.04
CA VAL A 87 7.09 15.72 0.83
C VAL A 87 8.00 15.01 1.83
N PRO A 88 7.74 15.10 3.15
CA PRO A 88 8.56 14.42 4.13
C PRO A 88 8.51 12.91 3.86
N LEU A 89 9.66 12.25 3.89
CA LEU A 89 9.73 10.81 3.71
C LEU A 89 8.86 10.11 4.76
N LEU A 90 8.18 9.03 4.38
CA LEU A 90 7.30 8.28 5.29
C LEU A 90 8.05 7.86 6.57
N GLU A 91 9.33 7.51 6.42
CA GLU A 91 10.22 7.11 7.50
C GLU A 91 10.39 8.21 8.56
N GLU A 92 10.35 9.49 8.16
CA GLU A 92 10.39 10.62 9.11
C GLU A 92 9.13 10.65 9.97
N GLY A 93 7.95 10.37 9.38
CA GLY A 93 6.70 10.25 10.11
C GLY A 93 6.70 9.07 11.08
N ILE A 94 7.25 7.93 10.65
CA ILE A 94 7.40 6.74 11.49
C ILE A 94 8.39 7.01 12.64
N ALA A 95 9.50 7.68 12.38
CA ALA A 95 10.46 8.08 13.40
C ALA A 95 9.85 9.07 14.41
N ALA A 96 9.12 10.07 13.92
CA ALA A 96 8.37 11.01 14.76
C ALA A 96 7.36 10.28 15.66
N HIS A 97 6.63 9.28 15.14
CA HIS A 97 5.74 8.45 15.95
C HIS A 97 6.49 7.72 17.08
N LYS A 98 7.63 7.09 16.77
CA LYS A 98 8.48 6.41 17.77
C LYS A 98 8.96 7.37 18.86
N ASN A 99 9.27 8.61 18.49
CA ASN A 99 9.66 9.69 19.40
C ASN A 99 8.48 10.37 20.11
N LYS A 100 7.24 9.90 19.87
CA LYS A 100 5.98 10.47 20.40
C LYS A 100 5.71 11.91 19.96
N GLU A 101 6.31 12.34 18.85
CA GLU A 101 6.05 13.62 18.17
C GLU A 101 4.78 13.49 17.31
N TYR A 102 3.63 13.23 17.94
CA TYR A 102 2.42 12.80 17.23
C TYR A 102 1.88 13.80 16.22
N GLU A 103 2.01 15.11 16.47
CA GLU A 103 1.63 16.15 15.51
C GLU A 103 2.48 16.10 14.24
N LYS A 104 3.80 15.98 14.39
CA LYS A 104 4.74 15.91 13.26
C LYS A 104 4.52 14.65 12.43
N ALA A 105 4.34 13.51 13.11
CA ALA A 105 4.00 12.26 12.46
C ALA A 105 2.67 12.35 11.69
N TRP A 106 1.63 12.90 12.30
CA TRP A 106 0.33 13.10 11.66
C TRP A 106 0.44 13.95 10.38
N LYS A 107 1.13 15.10 10.45
CA LYS A 107 1.37 15.97 9.29
C LYS A 107 2.11 15.23 8.17
N CYS A 108 3.15 14.45 8.51
CA CYS A 108 3.86 13.62 7.54
C CYS A 108 2.95 12.60 6.85
N PHE A 109 2.12 11.87 7.62
CA PHE A 109 1.18 10.91 7.05
C PHE A 109 0.12 11.59 6.18
N GLU A 110 -0.42 12.75 6.59
CA GLU A 110 -1.37 13.52 5.78
C GLU A 110 -0.80 13.95 4.45
N GLU A 111 0.44 14.45 4.41
CA GLU A 111 1.08 14.81 3.16
C GLU A 111 1.28 13.59 2.26
N ASN A 112 1.80 12.48 2.79
CA ASN A 112 2.01 11.25 2.01
C ASN A 112 0.71 10.61 1.49
N VAL A 113 -0.40 10.72 2.23
CA VAL A 113 -1.72 10.25 1.77
C VAL A 113 -2.19 11.01 0.52
N LYS A 114 -1.87 12.30 0.37
CA LYS A 114 -2.21 13.07 -0.85
C LYS A 114 -1.54 12.51 -2.12
N PHE A 115 -0.46 11.76 -1.95
CA PHE A 115 0.26 11.06 -3.03
C PHE A 115 -0.13 9.58 -3.15
N GLU A 116 -1.24 9.18 -2.51
CA GLU A 116 -1.76 7.80 -2.54
C GLU A 116 -0.81 6.75 -1.92
N ASN A 117 0.09 7.15 -1.00
CA ASN A 117 0.98 6.20 -0.34
C ASN A 117 0.18 5.27 0.59
N ALA A 118 0.20 3.97 0.29
CA ALA A 118 -0.58 2.96 1.01
C ALA A 118 -0.15 2.77 2.48
N HIS A 119 1.16 2.86 2.77
CA HIS A 119 1.64 2.79 4.15
C HIS A 119 1.24 4.04 4.95
N ALA A 120 1.25 5.21 4.33
CA ALA A 120 0.76 6.44 4.96
C ALA A 120 -0.75 6.35 5.28
N LYS A 121 -1.56 5.78 4.38
CA LYS A 121 -2.98 5.48 4.65
C LYS A 121 -3.15 4.55 5.85
N TYR A 122 -2.34 3.50 5.95
CA TYR A 122 -2.30 2.63 7.13
C TYR A 122 -2.01 3.42 8.42
N TRP A 123 -0.94 4.23 8.43
CA TRP A 123 -0.57 5.01 9.60
C TRP A 123 -1.61 6.07 9.97
N GLN A 124 -2.22 6.72 8.98
CA GLN A 124 -3.31 7.66 9.21
C GLN A 124 -4.53 6.96 9.83
N GLY A 125 -4.90 5.78 9.32
CA GLY A 125 -5.93 4.94 9.92
C GLY A 125 -5.61 4.55 11.36
N TYR A 126 -4.35 4.21 11.63
CA TYR A 126 -3.87 3.91 12.98
C TYR A 126 -4.00 5.08 13.96
N TYR A 127 -3.73 6.30 13.51
CA TYR A 127 -3.91 7.50 14.31
C TYR A 127 -5.38 7.80 14.60
N LEU A 128 -6.26 7.63 13.60
CA LEU A 128 -7.71 7.82 13.77
C LEU A 128 -8.34 6.73 14.65
N GLN A 129 -7.82 5.51 14.65
CA GLN A 129 -8.28 4.45 15.55
C GLN A 129 -7.89 4.73 17.01
N ASN A 130 -6.66 5.19 17.25
CA ASN A 130 -6.11 5.32 18.60
C ASN A 130 -6.28 6.72 19.21
N GLY A 131 -6.45 7.76 18.39
CA GLY A 131 -6.65 9.13 18.83
C GLY A 131 -5.39 9.83 19.33
N PHE A 132 -4.21 9.57 18.73
CA PHE A 132 -2.92 10.09 19.23
C PHE A 132 -2.76 11.62 19.13
N PHE A 133 -3.24 12.22 18.05
CA PHE A 133 -3.18 13.67 17.81
C PHE A 133 -4.52 14.23 17.33
N VAL A 134 -5.23 13.42 16.53
CA VAL A 134 -6.59 13.71 16.06
C VAL A 134 -7.63 12.98 16.89
N LYS A 135 -8.87 13.47 16.88
CA LYS A 135 -10.01 12.77 17.51
C LYS A 135 -10.20 11.40 16.86
N LYS A 136 -10.61 10.41 17.66
CA LYS A 136 -10.94 9.08 17.15
C LYS A 136 -12.06 9.12 16.11
N ASP A 137 -11.85 8.39 15.03
CA ASP A 137 -12.80 8.22 13.92
C ASP A 137 -12.61 6.82 13.32
N LEU A 138 -13.42 5.87 13.78
CA LEU A 138 -13.29 4.46 13.39
C LEU A 138 -13.78 4.21 11.96
N ASP A 139 -14.75 4.97 11.48
CA ASP A 139 -15.29 4.80 10.13
C ASP A 139 -14.26 5.27 9.10
N ARG A 140 -13.64 6.43 9.33
CA ARG A 140 -12.54 6.92 8.48
C ARG A 140 -11.32 6.00 8.57
N ALA A 141 -10.98 5.50 9.76
CA ALA A 141 -9.89 4.54 9.92
C ALA A 141 -10.14 3.26 9.12
N THR A 142 -11.36 2.70 9.19
CA THR A 142 -11.75 1.48 8.45
C THR A 142 -11.62 1.69 6.94
N LYS A 143 -12.06 2.83 6.43
CA LYS A 143 -11.91 3.17 5.01
C LYS A 143 -10.45 3.24 4.58
N LEU A 144 -9.59 3.93 5.35
CA LEU A 144 -8.16 4.03 5.06
C LEU A 144 -7.46 2.68 5.13
N TYR A 145 -7.80 1.84 6.11
CA TYR A 145 -7.30 0.48 6.18
C TYR A 145 -7.74 -0.34 4.97
N LYS A 146 -8.98 -0.22 4.51
CA LYS A 146 -9.46 -0.91 3.32
C LYS A 146 -8.63 -0.54 2.08
N GLU A 147 -8.43 0.76 1.86
CA GLU A 147 -7.64 1.25 0.73
C GLU A 147 -6.20 0.72 0.79
N ALA A 148 -5.52 0.84 1.93
CA ALA A 148 -4.17 0.32 2.11
C ALA A 148 -4.11 -1.22 2.03
N ALA A 149 -5.16 -1.91 2.48
CA ALA A 149 -5.25 -3.36 2.41
C ALA A 149 -5.39 -3.87 0.98
N ASP A 150 -6.16 -3.16 0.15
CA ASP A 150 -6.31 -3.43 -1.29
C ASP A 150 -5.00 -3.18 -2.04
N ASP A 151 -4.17 -2.25 -1.56
CA ASP A 151 -2.81 -2.02 -2.06
C ASP A 151 -1.76 -3.00 -1.50
N GLY A 152 -2.18 -4.02 -0.74
CA GLY A 152 -1.33 -5.13 -0.31
C GLY A 152 -0.59 -4.93 1.01
N ILE A 153 -0.88 -3.88 1.78
CA ILE A 153 -0.19 -3.63 3.06
C ILE A 153 -0.64 -4.67 4.11
N PRO A 154 0.24 -5.58 4.59
CA PRO A 154 -0.18 -6.71 5.43
C PRO A 154 -0.80 -6.27 6.75
N SER A 155 -0.25 -5.22 7.37
CA SER A 155 -0.79 -4.64 8.60
C SER A 155 -2.16 -3.99 8.39
N ALA A 156 -2.40 -3.37 7.23
CA ALA A 156 -3.70 -2.80 6.89
C ALA A 156 -4.74 -3.87 6.60
N GLN A 157 -4.35 -4.96 5.91
CA GLN A 157 -5.22 -6.12 5.68
C GLN A 157 -5.70 -6.72 7.00
N LEU A 158 -4.80 -6.89 7.97
CA LEU A 158 -5.15 -7.33 9.32
C LEU A 158 -6.09 -6.33 10.01
N CYS A 159 -5.76 -5.04 10.01
CA CYS A 159 -6.58 -4.00 10.65
C CYS A 159 -7.98 -3.90 10.05
N TYR A 160 -8.10 -3.96 8.72
CA TYR A 160 -9.39 -3.95 8.03
C TYR A 160 -10.23 -5.18 8.37
N ALA A 161 -9.62 -6.38 8.38
CA ALA A 161 -10.30 -7.60 8.83
C ALA A 161 -10.89 -7.40 10.24
N PHE A 162 -10.09 -6.96 11.20
CA PHE A 162 -10.60 -6.73 12.56
C PHE A 162 -11.62 -5.60 12.67
N ALA A 163 -11.55 -4.58 11.81
CA ALA A 163 -12.59 -3.56 11.73
C ALA A 163 -13.93 -4.14 11.27
N ILE A 164 -13.95 -5.04 10.28
CA ILE A 164 -15.16 -5.79 9.88
C ILE A 164 -15.67 -6.63 11.05
N ALA A 165 -14.77 -7.36 11.73
CA ALA A 165 -15.13 -8.23 12.85
C ALA A 165 -15.70 -7.49 14.07
N ALA A 166 -15.44 -6.19 14.19
CA ALA A 166 -15.96 -5.34 15.26
C ALA A 166 -17.42 -4.87 15.00
N THR A 167 -17.97 -5.08 13.81
CA THR A 167 -19.36 -4.71 13.50
C THR A 167 -20.36 -5.60 14.24
N LYS A 168 -21.52 -5.04 14.64
CA LYS A 168 -22.51 -5.72 15.50
C LYS A 168 -23.08 -6.99 14.86
N ASP A 169 -23.24 -6.98 13.55
CA ASP A 169 -23.84 -8.03 12.73
C ASP A 169 -22.81 -9.04 12.19
N PHE A 170 -21.51 -8.89 12.51
CA PHE A 170 -20.45 -9.76 12.03
C PHE A 170 -20.75 -11.25 12.22
N LYS A 171 -21.27 -11.64 13.39
CA LYS A 171 -21.54 -13.06 13.70
C LYS A 171 -22.68 -13.68 12.89
N THR A 172 -23.55 -12.86 12.30
CA THR A 172 -24.73 -13.30 11.56
C THR A 172 -24.60 -13.05 10.06
N ASP A 173 -23.69 -12.16 9.64
CA ASP A 173 -23.45 -11.83 8.23
C ASP A 173 -22.32 -12.69 7.63
N GLN A 174 -22.72 -13.68 6.83
CA GLN A 174 -21.78 -14.60 6.17
C GLN A 174 -20.87 -13.91 5.16
N ASN A 175 -21.29 -12.80 4.56
CA ASN A 175 -20.45 -12.05 3.63
C ASN A 175 -19.30 -11.38 4.39
N LYS A 176 -19.59 -10.79 5.56
CA LYS A 176 -18.56 -10.20 6.43
C LYS A 176 -17.59 -11.23 6.99
N ILE A 177 -18.08 -12.42 7.38
CA ILE A 177 -17.22 -13.52 7.80
C ILE A 177 -16.29 -13.95 6.65
N SER A 178 -16.83 -14.11 5.45
CA SER A 178 -16.06 -14.47 4.25
C SER A 178 -15.02 -13.39 3.91
N GLU A 179 -15.40 -12.12 3.99
CA GLU A 179 -14.49 -11.00 3.75
C GLU A 179 -13.38 -10.92 4.81
N PHE A 180 -13.73 -11.10 6.09
CA PHE A 180 -12.76 -11.20 7.19
C PHE A 180 -11.71 -12.29 6.93
N LEU A 181 -12.17 -13.51 6.63
CA LEU A 181 -11.27 -14.64 6.34
C LEU A 181 -10.40 -14.37 5.11
N ARG A 182 -10.95 -13.72 4.07
CA ARG A 182 -10.20 -13.34 2.87
C ARG A 182 -9.06 -12.38 3.21
N TYR A 183 -9.32 -11.30 3.95
CA TYR A 183 -8.26 -10.36 4.34
C TYR A 183 -7.26 -10.94 5.33
N LEU A 184 -7.70 -11.85 6.20
CA LEU A 184 -6.79 -12.54 7.11
C LEU A 184 -5.83 -13.47 6.35
N ASN A 185 -6.33 -14.17 5.32
CA ASN A 185 -5.49 -14.94 4.40
C ASN A 185 -4.50 -14.06 3.64
N LEU A 186 -4.97 -12.96 3.02
CA LEU A 186 -4.10 -12.01 2.33
C LEU A 186 -3.00 -11.46 3.25
N ALA A 187 -3.36 -11.05 4.47
CA ALA A 187 -2.38 -10.57 5.44
C ALA A 187 -1.34 -11.64 5.77
N SER A 188 -1.76 -12.89 5.95
CA SER A 188 -0.88 -14.03 6.20
C SER A 188 0.05 -14.30 5.02
N GLU A 189 -0.47 -14.32 3.80
CA GLU A 189 0.32 -14.52 2.56
C GLU A 189 1.35 -13.42 2.36
N ASN A 190 1.03 -12.19 2.76
CA ASN A 190 1.94 -11.05 2.73
C ASN A 190 2.82 -10.93 3.99
N GLY A 191 2.96 -12.01 4.77
CA GLY A 191 3.95 -12.10 5.87
C GLY A 191 3.49 -11.55 7.22
N ASN A 192 2.20 -11.24 7.40
CA ASN A 192 1.71 -10.81 8.71
C ASN A 192 1.60 -12.00 9.68
N HIS A 193 2.57 -12.11 10.60
CA HIS A 193 2.63 -13.18 11.58
C HIS A 193 1.47 -13.17 12.60
N VAL A 194 0.78 -12.05 12.80
CA VAL A 194 -0.43 -11.99 13.63
C VAL A 194 -1.62 -12.60 12.88
N ALA A 195 -1.74 -12.35 11.58
CA ALA A 195 -2.75 -12.99 10.73
C ALA A 195 -2.58 -14.52 10.70
N MET A 196 -1.33 -14.99 10.50
CA MET A 196 -0.99 -16.42 10.54
C MET A 196 -1.45 -17.06 11.86
N HIS A 197 -1.14 -16.45 13.00
CA HIS A 197 -1.60 -16.96 14.30
C HIS A 197 -3.12 -17.04 14.39
N ASN A 198 -3.84 -16.03 13.91
CA ASN A 198 -5.31 -16.02 13.95
C ASN A 198 -5.91 -17.10 13.04
N LEU A 199 -5.36 -17.33 11.84
CA LEU A 199 -5.76 -18.45 10.98
C LEU A 199 -5.51 -19.80 11.66
N GLY A 200 -4.34 -19.95 12.28
CA GLY A 200 -4.02 -21.12 13.09
C GLY A 200 -5.06 -21.38 14.18
N ASP A 201 -5.44 -20.36 14.95
CA ASP A 201 -6.46 -20.46 15.99
C ASP A 201 -7.87 -20.71 15.44
N ILE A 202 -8.18 -20.24 14.22
CA ILE A 202 -9.45 -20.52 13.53
C ILE A 202 -9.53 -22.00 13.14
N TYR A 203 -8.51 -22.55 12.48
CA TYR A 203 -8.47 -23.96 12.08
C TYR A 203 -8.35 -24.91 13.27
N LEU A 204 -7.63 -24.53 14.34
CA LEU A 204 -7.49 -25.37 15.53
C LEU A 204 -8.83 -25.59 16.23
N ASN A 205 -9.66 -24.53 16.27
CA ASN A 205 -10.92 -24.54 17.02
C ASN A 205 -12.15 -24.77 16.15
N GLY A 206 -12.03 -24.70 14.82
CA GLY A 206 -13.16 -24.82 13.88
C GLY A 206 -14.16 -23.68 14.05
N ARG A 207 -13.71 -22.44 13.87
CA ARG A 207 -14.54 -21.23 14.05
C ARG A 207 -14.90 -20.60 12.71
N LEU A 208 -15.88 -19.69 12.72
CA LEU A 208 -16.26 -18.88 11.55
C LEU A 208 -16.63 -19.74 10.31
N GLY A 209 -17.29 -20.87 10.54
CA GLY A 209 -17.69 -21.80 9.48
C GLY A 209 -16.55 -22.64 8.91
N GLN A 210 -15.34 -22.57 9.47
CA GLN A 210 -14.24 -23.47 9.12
C GLN A 210 -14.31 -24.75 9.96
N GLU A 211 -14.02 -25.88 9.34
CA GLU A 211 -13.84 -27.14 10.05
C GLU A 211 -12.54 -27.14 10.85
N LYS A 212 -12.47 -28.01 11.86
CA LYS A 212 -11.22 -28.23 12.59
C LYS A 212 -10.23 -28.94 11.68
N ASP A 213 -9.07 -28.34 11.50
CA ASP A 213 -7.94 -28.93 10.78
C ASP A 213 -6.65 -28.67 11.58
N GLU A 214 -6.24 -29.67 12.36
CA GLU A 214 -5.08 -29.57 13.22
C GLU A 214 -3.78 -29.42 12.42
N LYS A 215 -3.69 -30.06 11.25
CA LYS A 215 -2.50 -29.99 10.40
C LYS A 215 -2.33 -28.59 9.81
N ALA A 216 -3.41 -28.03 9.24
CA ALA A 216 -3.41 -26.66 8.76
C ALA A 216 -3.14 -25.67 9.90
N ALA A 217 -3.78 -25.87 11.06
CA ALA A 217 -3.58 -25.03 12.23
C ALA A 217 -2.11 -25.00 12.67
N LEU A 218 -1.48 -26.16 12.85
CA LEU A 218 -0.08 -26.27 13.25
C LEU A 218 0.85 -25.62 12.23
N LYS A 219 0.60 -25.78 10.93
CA LYS A 219 1.36 -25.11 9.87
C LYS A 219 1.35 -23.58 10.06
N TYR A 220 0.16 -22.99 10.24
CA TYR A 220 0.04 -21.54 10.44
C TYR A 220 0.67 -21.06 11.76
N ILE A 221 0.48 -21.81 12.85
CA ILE A 221 1.05 -21.45 14.17
C ILE A 221 2.59 -21.54 14.12
N LYS A 222 3.16 -22.59 13.51
CA LYS A 222 4.61 -22.71 13.29
C LYS A 222 5.14 -21.54 12.47
N LEU A 223 4.49 -21.21 11.36
CA LEU A 223 4.89 -20.09 10.50
C LEU A 223 4.83 -18.75 11.25
N ALA A 224 3.78 -18.52 12.04
CA ALA A 224 3.67 -17.33 12.88
C ALA A 224 4.81 -17.24 13.91
N ALA A 225 5.14 -18.35 14.58
CA ALA A 225 6.22 -18.40 15.56
C ALA A 225 7.60 -18.15 14.92
N LEU A 226 7.86 -18.74 13.75
CA LEU A 226 9.11 -18.51 12.99
C LEU A 226 9.28 -17.04 12.57
N ASN A 227 8.17 -16.33 12.37
CA ASN A 227 8.15 -14.89 12.08
C ASN A 227 8.02 -14.01 13.33
N GLY A 228 8.37 -14.53 14.51
CA GLY A 228 8.49 -13.75 15.75
C GLY A 228 7.19 -13.54 16.52
N ASN A 229 6.10 -14.26 16.20
CA ASN A 229 4.88 -14.17 16.99
C ASN A 229 5.04 -14.91 18.34
N SER A 230 5.10 -14.14 19.43
CA SER A 230 5.24 -14.68 20.80
C SER A 230 4.06 -15.56 21.22
N LYS A 231 2.82 -15.15 20.90
CA LYS A 231 1.62 -15.94 21.20
C LYS A 231 1.61 -17.28 20.47
N ALA A 232 2.07 -17.31 19.22
CA ALA A 232 2.22 -18.56 18.49
C ALA A 232 3.30 -19.46 19.11
N THR A 233 4.41 -18.88 19.57
CA THR A 233 5.47 -19.62 20.27
C THR A 233 4.96 -20.21 21.59
N GLU A 234 4.21 -19.44 22.37
CA GLU A 234 3.52 -19.92 23.58
C GLU A 234 2.54 -21.04 23.24
N LYS A 235 1.78 -20.88 22.16
CA LYS A 235 0.80 -21.88 21.72
C LYS A 235 1.46 -23.21 21.36
N LEU A 236 2.59 -23.20 20.65
CA LEU A 236 3.34 -24.43 20.34
C LEU A 236 3.85 -25.11 21.61
N LYS A 237 4.29 -24.35 22.62
CA LYS A 237 4.71 -24.90 23.92
C LYS A 237 3.55 -25.57 24.65
N GLU A 238 2.36 -24.94 24.67
CA GLU A 238 1.14 -25.54 25.23
C GLU A 238 0.78 -26.86 24.54
N LEU A 239 0.90 -26.89 23.21
CA LEU A 239 0.63 -28.06 22.37
C LEU A 239 1.76 -29.11 22.43
N LYS A 240 2.88 -28.80 23.09
CA LYS A 240 4.09 -29.64 23.14
C LYS A 240 4.64 -30.01 21.75
N VAL A 241 4.48 -29.10 20.79
CA VAL A 241 4.96 -29.24 19.41
C VAL A 241 6.26 -28.47 19.25
N ASN A 242 7.30 -29.11 18.72
CA ASN A 242 8.53 -28.42 18.37
C ASN A 242 8.33 -27.67 17.04
N ILE A 243 8.82 -26.43 17.01
CA ILE A 243 8.74 -25.55 15.84
C ILE A 243 9.48 -26.12 14.62
N TYR A 244 10.46 -27.00 14.85
CA TYR A 244 11.29 -27.63 13.82
C TYR A 244 10.85 -29.03 13.41
N ASP A 245 9.82 -29.61 14.05
CA ASP A 245 9.35 -30.94 13.65
C ASP A 245 8.71 -30.81 12.26
N SER A 246 9.20 -31.60 11.31
CA SER A 246 8.66 -31.65 9.96
C SER A 246 7.30 -32.35 9.96
N ASP A 247 6.36 -31.88 9.13
CA ASP A 247 5.00 -32.44 9.01
C ASP A 247 4.98 -33.82 8.27
N ASN A 248 6.10 -34.56 8.31
CA ASN A 248 6.26 -35.88 7.74
C ASN A 248 5.95 -36.96 8.79
N ASN A 249 4.68 -37.17 9.07
CA ASN A 249 4.16 -38.47 9.52
C ASN A 249 2.71 -38.62 9.06
#